data_AF-A0A944H4I1-F1
#
_entry.id   AF-A0A944H4I1-F1
#
_cell.length_a   1.000
_cell.length_b   1.000
_cell.length_c   1.000
_cell.angle_alpha   90.00
_cell.angle_beta   90.00
_cell.angle_gamma   90.00
#
_symmetry.space_group_name_H-M   'P 1'
#
loop_
_entity.id
_entity.type
_entity.pdbx_description
1 polymer ?
#
loop_
_entity_poly.entity_id
_entity_poly.type
_entity_poly.pdbx_seq_one_letter_code
_entity_poly.pdbx_strand_id
1 'polypeptide(L)'
;MAMRGERFLQNHFQSFSQSDEVKRAVRQHRSRTGDAEALPPSDFEARIQAYFDRMEAFLSPDEIHNPSALRTRAERIRILKAFLRAQLVIAPESFPAHFLNDLTPTARAERISTIIRDQAHSLDVWIDYLLSPQTAQYPRELRYWVFRSVVGMGSPTGRGTYNNRTQKTMYMFPDLNTTAVQIAIETVEKNLLKKKKLIQGLHMVLMV
;
A
#
# COMPACT_ATOMS: atom_id res chain seq x y z
N MET A 1 -20.66 1.12 10.11
CA MET A 1 -20.03 -0.09 10.71
C MET A 1 -18.87 -0.55 9.80
N ALA A 2 -17.69 0.09 9.90
CA ALA A 2 -16.50 -0.20 9.09
C ALA A 2 -15.56 -1.28 9.68
N MET A 3 -15.86 -1.73 10.90
CA MET A 3 -15.04 -2.44 11.91
C MET A 3 -14.28 -3.76 11.56
N ARG A 4 -13.79 -4.03 10.35
CA ARG A 4 -12.97 -5.24 10.08
C ARG A 4 -11.70 -5.02 9.29
N GLY A 5 -11.70 -4.09 8.34
CA GLY A 5 -10.54 -3.86 7.51
C GLY A 5 -9.39 -3.22 8.29
N GLU A 6 -9.70 -2.22 9.11
CA GLU A 6 -8.74 -1.45 9.91
C GLU A 6 -8.09 -2.34 10.96
N ARG A 7 -8.90 -3.13 11.67
CA ARG A 7 -8.40 -4.10 12.66
C ARG A 7 -7.59 -5.22 12.02
N PHE A 8 -7.98 -5.68 10.83
CA PHE A 8 -7.16 -6.62 10.06
C PHE A 8 -5.78 -6.03 9.76
N LEU A 9 -5.73 -4.79 9.25
CA LEU A 9 -4.47 -4.12 8.94
C LEU A 9 -3.63 -3.83 10.20
N GLN A 10 -4.24 -3.38 11.28
CA GLN A 10 -3.55 -3.13 12.56
C GLN A 10 -2.93 -4.41 13.13
N ASN A 11 -3.58 -5.56 12.95
CA ASN A 11 -3.05 -6.85 13.41
C ASN A 11 -1.97 -7.41 12.48
N HIS A 12 -2.06 -7.13 11.18
CA HIS A 12 -1.11 -7.66 10.18
C HIS A 12 0.15 -6.80 10.05
N PHE A 13 0.02 -5.48 10.25
CA PHE A 13 1.11 -4.53 10.16
C PHE A 13 1.31 -3.87 11.52
N GLN A 14 2.41 -4.23 12.19
CA GLN A 14 2.75 -3.70 13.50
C GLN A 14 2.75 -2.17 13.49
N SER A 15 2.05 -1.57 14.44
CA SER A 15 1.98 -0.12 14.63
C SER A 15 1.48 0.64 13.39
N PHE A 16 0.65 0.04 12.54
CA PHE A 16 0.16 0.67 11.31
C PHE A 16 -0.54 2.01 11.56
N SER A 17 -1.42 2.10 12.56
CA SER A 17 -2.05 3.38 12.94
C SER A 17 -1.08 4.49 13.40
N GLN A 18 0.18 4.13 13.65
CA GLN A 18 1.27 5.02 14.05
C GLN A 18 2.31 5.23 12.94
N SER A 19 2.10 4.66 11.75
CA SER A 19 2.96 4.90 10.59
C SER A 19 2.90 6.36 10.15
N ASP A 20 3.95 6.83 9.47
CA ASP A 20 4.04 8.23 9.05
C ASP A 20 2.96 8.62 8.05
N GLU A 21 2.54 7.69 7.20
CA GLU A 21 1.44 7.87 6.25
C GLU A 21 0.09 8.07 6.95
N VAL A 22 -0.19 7.31 8.02
CA VAL A 22 -1.40 7.49 8.83
C VAL A 22 -1.30 8.79 9.66
N LYS A 23 -0.15 9.08 10.26
CA LYS A 23 0.08 10.34 10.99
C LYS A 23 -0.13 11.57 10.10
N ARG A 24 0.29 11.52 8.83
CA ARG A 24 0.03 12.57 7.84
C ARG A 24 -1.47 12.76 7.59
N ALA A 25 -2.21 11.66 7.43
CA ALA A 25 -3.65 11.72 7.25
C ALA A 25 -4.37 12.31 8.47
N VAL A 26 -3.98 11.92 9.68
CA VAL A 26 -4.51 12.49 10.93
C VAL A 26 -4.24 13.99 11.02
N ARG A 27 -3.02 14.46 10.71
CA ARG A 27 -2.71 15.91 10.70
C ARG A 27 -3.60 16.67 9.72
N GLN A 28 -3.83 16.11 8.53
CA GLN A 28 -4.69 16.74 7.54
C GLN A 28 -6.16 16.74 7.98
N HIS A 29 -6.63 15.66 8.62
CA HIS A 29 -7.96 15.57 9.20
C HIS A 29 -8.18 16.67 10.25
N ARG A 30 -7.25 16.81 11.22
CA ARG A 30 -7.27 17.89 12.23
C ARG A 30 -7.33 19.28 11.61
N SER A 31 -6.53 19.53 10.57
CA SER A 31 -6.54 20.81 9.86
C SER A 31 -7.87 21.12 9.18
N ARG A 32 -8.63 20.09 8.78
CA ARG A 32 -9.95 20.24 8.14
C ARG A 32 -11.07 20.39 9.17
N THR A 33 -11.01 19.65 10.28
CA THR A 33 -12.04 19.68 11.32
C THR A 33 -11.88 20.82 12.32
N GLY A 34 -10.69 21.42 12.41
CA GLY A 34 -10.36 22.46 13.39
C GLY A 34 -10.13 21.92 14.81
N ASP A 35 -10.17 20.60 14.99
CA ASP A 35 -10.01 19.95 16.30
C ASP A 35 -8.58 19.42 16.47
N ALA A 36 -7.87 19.97 17.45
CA ALA A 36 -6.49 19.61 17.78
C ALA A 36 -6.37 18.19 18.37
N GLU A 37 -7.42 17.69 19.02
CA GLU A 37 -7.46 16.38 19.68
C GLU A 37 -8.01 15.28 18.77
N ALA A 38 -8.58 15.62 17.60
CA ALA A 38 -9.18 14.63 16.71
C ALA A 38 -8.24 13.44 16.41
N LEU A 39 -8.78 12.23 16.61
CA LEU A 39 -8.15 10.93 16.34
C LEU A 39 -6.91 10.62 17.21
N PRO A 40 -7.08 10.44 18.54
CA PRO A 40 -5.98 10.09 19.44
C PRO A 40 -5.32 8.75 19.06
N PRO A 41 -4.05 8.48 19.44
CA PRO A 41 -3.37 7.23 19.10
C PRO A 41 -4.10 5.94 19.50
N SER A 42 -4.89 5.99 20.57
CA SER A 42 -5.75 4.89 21.05
C SER A 42 -6.88 4.55 20.08
N ASP A 43 -7.35 5.51 19.28
CA ASP A 43 -8.37 5.32 18.26
C ASP A 43 -7.74 4.91 16.93
N PHE A 44 -7.15 3.71 16.92
CA PHE A 44 -6.44 3.22 15.74
C PHE A 44 -7.38 3.04 14.54
N GLU A 45 -8.64 2.67 14.76
CA GLU A 45 -9.61 2.43 13.70
C GLU A 45 -9.90 3.73 12.96
N ALA A 46 -10.25 4.81 13.68
CA ALA A 46 -10.56 6.07 13.05
C ALA A 46 -9.33 6.72 12.38
N ARG A 47 -8.11 6.48 12.91
CA ARG A 47 -6.86 6.91 12.26
C ARG A 47 -6.62 6.21 10.92
N ILE A 48 -6.84 4.89 10.87
CA ILE A 48 -6.71 4.12 9.63
C ILE A 48 -7.82 4.51 8.64
N GLN A 49 -9.05 4.72 9.10
CA GLN A 49 -10.14 5.22 8.29
C GLN A 49 -9.80 6.57 7.65
N ALA A 50 -9.28 7.53 8.44
CA ALA A 50 -8.85 8.83 7.92
C ALA A 50 -7.75 8.73 6.86
N TYR A 51 -6.87 7.73 6.96
CA TYR A 51 -5.87 7.45 5.92
C TYR A 51 -6.52 6.99 4.61
N PHE A 52 -7.47 6.06 4.68
CA PHE A 52 -8.18 5.58 3.50
C PHE A 52 -9.08 6.65 2.88
N ASP A 53 -9.80 7.43 3.70
CA ASP A 53 -10.62 8.54 3.21
C ASP A 53 -9.77 9.57 2.45
N ARG A 54 -8.57 9.87 2.94
CA ARG A 54 -7.62 10.73 2.24
C ARG A 54 -7.17 10.14 0.91
N MET A 55 -6.86 8.85 0.87
CA MET A 55 -6.47 8.17 -0.37
C MET A 55 -7.62 8.16 -1.38
N GLU A 56 -8.83 7.89 -0.92
CA GLU A 56 -10.04 7.84 -1.74
C GLU A 56 -10.38 9.23 -2.29
N ALA A 57 -10.37 10.27 -1.44
CA ALA A 57 -10.55 11.66 -1.87
C ALA A 57 -9.48 12.08 -2.91
N PHE A 58 -8.24 11.59 -2.78
CA PHE A 58 -7.20 11.84 -3.80
C PHE A 58 -7.47 11.10 -5.11
N LEU A 59 -8.07 9.92 -5.08
CA LEU A 59 -8.30 9.09 -6.27
C LEU A 59 -9.64 9.39 -6.96
N SER A 60 -10.62 9.90 -6.23
CA SER A 60 -11.98 10.19 -6.70
C SER A 60 -12.06 11.47 -7.54
N PRO A 61 -12.76 11.46 -8.68
CA PRO A 61 -12.88 12.60 -9.59
C PRO A 61 -13.85 13.70 -9.12
N ASP A 62 -14.75 13.43 -8.17
CA ASP A 62 -15.98 14.20 -8.00
C ASP A 62 -16.06 15.14 -6.78
N GLU A 63 -14.94 15.52 -6.15
CA GLU A 63 -15.01 16.59 -5.14
C GLU A 63 -14.93 17.98 -5.79
N ILE A 64 -16.12 18.55 -6.04
CA ILE A 64 -16.43 19.91 -6.52
C ILE A 64 -15.74 21.02 -5.67
N HIS A 65 -15.10 20.70 -4.55
CA HIS A 65 -14.45 21.65 -3.63
C HIS A 65 -12.93 21.47 -3.50
N ASN A 66 -12.29 20.76 -4.43
CA ASN A 66 -10.84 20.62 -4.44
C ASN A 66 -10.22 21.49 -5.55
N PRO A 67 -9.25 22.38 -5.28
CA PRO A 67 -8.48 23.09 -6.32
C PRO A 67 -7.74 22.14 -7.29
N SER A 68 -7.62 20.85 -6.98
CA SER A 68 -7.19 19.80 -7.91
C SER A 68 -8.30 19.24 -8.81
N ALA A 69 -9.50 19.84 -8.84
CA ALA A 69 -10.61 19.50 -9.74
C ALA A 69 -10.25 19.62 -11.22
N LEU A 70 -9.10 20.22 -11.55
CA LEU A 70 -8.57 20.31 -12.92
C LEU A 70 -7.81 19.05 -13.37
N ARG A 71 -7.54 18.09 -12.49
CA ARG A 71 -6.79 16.87 -12.86
C ARG A 71 -7.73 15.69 -13.04
N THR A 72 -7.54 14.95 -14.12
CA THR A 72 -8.18 13.66 -14.34
C THR A 72 -7.71 12.61 -13.32
N ARG A 73 -8.50 11.54 -13.13
CA ARG A 73 -8.07 10.38 -12.33
C ARG A 73 -6.71 9.82 -12.79
N ALA A 74 -6.49 9.76 -14.11
CA ALA A 74 -5.24 9.29 -14.68
C ALA A 74 -4.04 10.14 -14.28
N GLU A 75 -4.18 11.47 -14.25
CA GLU A 75 -3.12 12.37 -13.80
C GLU A 75 -2.82 12.23 -12.31
N ARG A 76 -3.85 12.01 -11.47
CA ARG A 76 -3.65 11.75 -10.05
C ARG A 76 -2.95 10.41 -9.80
N ILE A 77 -3.29 9.38 -10.56
CA ILE A 77 -2.55 8.11 -10.55
C ILE A 77 -1.09 8.31 -10.98
N ARG A 78 -0.82 9.14 -12.01
CA ARG A 78 0.56 9.48 -12.41
C ARG A 78 1.35 10.15 -11.28
N ILE A 79 0.74 11.07 -10.56
CA ILE A 79 1.35 11.72 -9.38
C ILE A 79 1.62 10.70 -8.28
N LEU A 80 0.66 9.81 -7.99
CA LEU A 80 0.82 8.75 -6.99
C LEU A 80 1.98 7.82 -7.37
N LYS A 81 2.06 7.38 -8.62
CA LYS A 81 3.16 6.55 -9.12
C LYS A 81 4.50 7.25 -8.94
N ALA A 82 4.61 8.52 -9.33
CA ALA A 82 5.84 9.29 -9.14
C ALA A 82 6.26 9.35 -7.67
N PHE A 83 5.32 9.63 -6.77
CA PHE A 83 5.55 9.65 -5.33
C PHE A 83 5.99 8.29 -4.78
N LEU A 84 5.33 7.21 -5.18
CA LEU A 84 5.65 5.86 -4.72
C LEU A 84 7.00 5.37 -5.26
N ARG A 85 7.32 5.65 -6.53
CA ARG A 85 8.63 5.33 -7.10
C ARG A 85 9.75 6.00 -6.32
N ALA A 86 9.60 7.28 -5.98
CA ALA A 86 10.58 8.02 -5.20
C ALA A 86 10.82 7.42 -3.79
N GLN A 87 9.87 6.66 -3.25
CA GLN A 87 10.00 6.02 -1.93
C GLN A 87 10.42 4.55 -1.98
N LEU A 88 10.04 3.82 -3.03
CA LEU A 88 10.10 2.37 -3.07
C LEU A 88 11.11 1.81 -4.08
N VAL A 89 11.51 2.62 -5.06
CA VAL A 89 12.56 2.26 -6.03
C VAL A 89 13.91 2.66 -5.47
N ILE A 90 14.91 1.82 -5.68
CA ILE A 90 16.29 2.09 -5.25
C ILE A 90 16.80 3.42 -5.82
N ALA A 91 17.45 4.23 -4.98
CA ALA A 91 18.07 5.47 -5.41
C ALA A 91 19.44 5.20 -6.10
N PRO A 92 19.84 5.98 -7.12
CA PRO A 92 21.12 5.79 -7.82
C PRO A 92 22.35 5.68 -6.88
N GLU A 93 22.38 6.44 -5.80
CA GLU A 93 23.43 6.48 -4.80
C GLU A 93 23.45 5.26 -3.86
N SER A 94 22.39 4.45 -3.86
CA SER A 94 22.22 3.30 -2.96
C SER A 94 22.78 2.00 -3.55
N PHE A 95 23.26 2.02 -4.80
CA PHE A 95 23.87 0.87 -5.45
C PHE A 95 25.23 0.52 -4.80
N PRO A 96 25.46 -0.75 -4.43
CA PRO A 96 26.74 -1.15 -3.85
C PRO A 96 27.91 -0.97 -4.84
N ALA A 97 29.04 -0.43 -4.38
CA ALA A 97 30.20 -0.18 -5.25
C ALA A 97 30.65 -1.44 -6.02
N HIS A 98 30.70 -2.60 -5.33
CA HIS A 98 31.09 -3.87 -5.94
C HIS A 98 30.19 -4.32 -7.10
N PHE A 99 28.93 -3.87 -7.15
CA PHE A 99 28.01 -4.15 -8.25
C PHE A 99 28.42 -3.45 -9.56
N LEU A 100 29.28 -2.43 -9.45
CA LEU A 100 29.64 -1.52 -10.54
C LEU A 100 31.13 -1.54 -10.87
N ASN A 101 31.97 -2.23 -10.10
CA ASN A 101 33.44 -2.10 -10.12
C ASN A 101 34.06 -2.28 -11.51
N ASP A 102 33.56 -3.21 -12.31
CA ASP A 102 34.16 -3.57 -13.61
C ASP A 102 33.56 -2.80 -14.81
N LEU A 103 32.72 -1.80 -14.55
CA LEU A 103 32.03 -1.04 -15.60
C LEU A 103 32.64 0.34 -15.82
N THR A 104 32.66 0.77 -17.08
CA THR A 104 32.95 2.17 -17.45
C THR A 104 31.88 3.12 -16.87
N PRO A 105 32.16 4.42 -16.69
CA PRO A 105 31.16 5.37 -16.18
C PRO A 105 29.83 5.35 -16.96
N THR A 106 29.89 5.25 -18.29
CA THR A 106 28.70 5.14 -19.14
C THR A 106 27.93 3.84 -18.89
N ALA A 107 28.64 2.70 -18.85
CA ALA A 107 28.01 1.40 -18.59
C ALA A 107 27.41 1.33 -17.16
N ARG A 108 28.03 2.01 -16.18
CA ARG A 108 27.47 2.14 -14.81
C ARG A 108 26.15 2.91 -14.85
N ALA A 109 26.13 4.06 -15.51
CA ALA A 109 24.93 4.90 -15.61
C ALA A 109 23.78 4.16 -16.31
N GLU A 110 24.08 3.45 -17.41
CA GLU A 110 23.10 2.65 -18.15
C GLU A 110 22.54 1.49 -17.32
N ARG A 111 23.40 0.77 -16.58
CA ARG A 111 22.98 -0.34 -15.72
C ARG A 111 22.11 0.12 -14.56
N ILE A 112 22.49 1.21 -13.89
CA ILE A 112 21.69 1.83 -12.83
C ILE A 112 20.32 2.26 -13.38
N SER A 113 20.31 2.98 -14.51
CA SER A 113 19.09 3.44 -15.18
C SER A 113 18.16 2.29 -15.54
N THR A 114 18.71 1.19 -16.07
CA THR A 114 17.95 -0.02 -16.39
C THR A 114 17.28 -0.61 -15.16
N ILE A 115 18.02 -0.82 -14.07
CA ILE A 115 17.45 -1.40 -12.85
C ILE A 115 16.37 -0.51 -12.24
N ILE A 116 16.60 0.81 -12.20
CA ILE A 116 15.61 1.77 -11.70
C ILE A 116 14.34 1.76 -12.56
N ARG A 117 14.50 1.77 -13.89
CA ARG A 117 13.38 1.70 -14.83
C ARG A 117 12.58 0.42 -14.65
N ASP A 118 13.24 -0.72 -14.53
CA ASP A 118 12.59 -2.03 -14.43
C ASP A 118 11.88 -2.19 -13.07
N GLN A 119 12.48 -1.68 -11.97
CA GLN A 119 11.80 -1.58 -10.67
C GLN A 119 10.57 -0.65 -10.73
N ALA A 120 10.69 0.51 -11.36
CA ALA A 120 9.58 1.44 -11.50
C ALA A 120 8.44 0.84 -12.33
N HIS A 121 8.77 0.14 -13.42
CA HIS A 121 7.79 -0.55 -14.26
C HIS A 121 7.07 -1.66 -13.50
N SER A 122 7.80 -2.55 -12.79
CA SER A 122 7.18 -3.59 -11.98
C SER A 122 6.28 -3.02 -10.87
N LEU A 123 6.65 -1.91 -10.23
CA LEU A 123 5.78 -1.21 -9.28
C LEU A 123 4.50 -0.67 -9.94
N ASP A 124 4.63 -0.08 -11.13
CA ASP A 124 3.49 0.46 -11.86
C ASP A 124 2.46 -0.61 -12.21
N VAL A 125 2.92 -1.81 -12.63
CA VAL A 125 2.05 -2.95 -12.93
C VAL A 125 1.17 -3.30 -11.73
N TRP A 126 1.74 -3.31 -10.52
CA TRP A 126 0.98 -3.54 -9.29
C TRP A 126 -0.01 -2.42 -8.99
N ILE A 127 0.42 -1.17 -9.12
CA ILE A 127 -0.44 0.00 -8.86
C ILE A 127 -1.64 0.00 -9.83
N ASP A 128 -1.39 -0.24 -11.12
CA ASP A 128 -2.43 -0.27 -12.14
C ASP A 128 -3.43 -1.39 -11.87
N TYR A 129 -2.95 -2.59 -11.57
CA TYR A 129 -3.82 -3.73 -11.24
C TYR A 129 -4.67 -3.48 -9.99
N LEU A 130 -4.09 -2.98 -8.90
CA LEU A 130 -4.81 -2.75 -7.64
C LEU A 130 -5.76 -1.54 -7.69
N LEU A 131 -5.60 -0.64 -8.65
CA LEU A 131 -6.52 0.48 -8.88
C LEU A 131 -7.48 0.26 -10.07
N SER A 132 -7.38 -0.91 -10.70
CA SER A 132 -8.20 -1.29 -11.85
C SER A 132 -9.63 -1.64 -11.46
N PRO A 133 -10.59 -1.58 -12.41
CA PRO A 133 -11.95 -2.05 -12.18
C PRO A 133 -12.03 -3.51 -11.73
N GLN A 134 -11.10 -4.37 -12.14
CA GLN A 134 -11.08 -5.80 -11.81
C GLN A 134 -10.96 -6.05 -10.31
N THR A 135 -10.27 -5.18 -9.58
CA THR A 135 -10.10 -5.28 -8.14
C THR A 135 -11.07 -4.37 -7.37
N ALA A 136 -11.91 -3.58 -8.06
CA ALA A 136 -12.84 -2.63 -7.45
C ALA A 136 -13.86 -3.28 -6.49
N GLN A 137 -14.21 -4.54 -6.75
CA GLN A 137 -15.13 -5.33 -5.93
C GLN A 137 -14.57 -5.69 -4.54
N TYR A 138 -13.24 -5.68 -4.36
CA TYR A 138 -12.63 -6.06 -3.10
C TYR A 138 -12.55 -4.87 -2.12
N PRO A 139 -12.67 -5.11 -0.80
CA PRO A 139 -12.44 -4.09 0.21
C PRO A 139 -11.07 -3.41 0.03
N ARG A 140 -11.04 -2.08 0.17
CA ARG A 140 -9.82 -1.27 -0.02
C ARG A 140 -8.68 -1.69 0.91
N GLU A 141 -9.01 -2.18 2.11
CA GLU A 141 -8.05 -2.66 3.09
C GLU A 141 -7.35 -3.94 2.63
N LEU A 142 -8.06 -4.83 1.92
CA LEU A 142 -7.45 -6.03 1.34
C LEU A 142 -6.56 -5.69 0.14
N ARG A 143 -6.97 -4.74 -0.70
CA ARG A 143 -6.10 -4.23 -1.78
C ARG A 143 -4.83 -3.58 -1.22
N TYR A 144 -4.98 -2.79 -0.16
CA TYR A 144 -3.86 -2.16 0.52
C TYR A 144 -2.94 -3.19 1.18
N TRP A 145 -3.50 -4.25 1.78
CA TRP A 145 -2.72 -5.36 2.30
C TRP A 145 -1.88 -6.05 1.22
N VAL A 146 -2.44 -6.32 0.04
CA VAL A 146 -1.68 -6.86 -1.09
C VAL A 146 -0.56 -5.91 -1.49
N PHE A 147 -0.87 -4.62 -1.67
CA PHE A 147 0.12 -3.59 -2.00
C PHE A 147 1.28 -3.58 -1.00
N ARG A 148 0.97 -3.46 0.31
CA ARG A 148 1.98 -3.42 1.38
C ARG A 148 2.82 -4.71 1.45
N SER A 149 2.20 -5.86 1.21
CA SER A 149 2.90 -7.14 1.18
C SER A 149 3.92 -7.17 0.04
N VAL A 150 3.50 -6.84 -1.18
CA VAL A 150 4.37 -6.84 -2.38
C VAL A 150 5.52 -5.86 -2.23
N VAL A 151 5.27 -4.63 -1.78
CA VAL A 151 6.34 -3.63 -1.64
C VAL A 151 7.29 -3.92 -0.48
N GLY A 152 6.88 -4.78 0.46
CA GLY A 152 7.72 -5.31 1.53
C GLY A 152 8.63 -6.46 1.08
N MET A 153 8.38 -7.09 -0.07
CA MET A 153 9.18 -8.20 -0.58
C MET A 153 10.48 -7.71 -1.24
N GLY A 154 11.60 -8.23 -0.73
CA GLY A 154 12.94 -7.97 -1.22
C GLY A 154 13.40 -9.02 -2.22
N SER A 155 14.60 -9.54 -2.01
CA SER A 155 15.19 -10.60 -2.84
C SER A 155 14.52 -11.95 -2.60
N PRO A 156 14.33 -12.78 -3.64
CA PRO A 156 13.91 -14.17 -3.47
C PRO A 156 14.94 -14.95 -2.66
N THR A 157 14.48 -15.68 -1.65
CA THR A 157 15.30 -16.59 -0.82
C THR A 157 15.19 -18.05 -1.27
N GLY A 158 14.46 -18.32 -2.35
CA GLY A 158 14.11 -19.65 -2.84
C GLY A 158 12.73 -20.13 -2.34
N ARG A 159 12.19 -21.19 -2.94
CA ARG A 159 10.89 -21.79 -2.58
C ARG A 159 9.71 -20.78 -2.48
N GLY A 160 9.71 -19.74 -3.31
CA GLY A 160 8.64 -18.72 -3.31
C GLY A 160 8.63 -17.80 -2.08
N THR A 161 9.73 -17.74 -1.33
CA THR A 161 9.91 -16.82 -0.19
C THR A 161 10.79 -15.63 -0.56
N TYR A 162 10.60 -14.53 0.15
CA TYR A 162 11.34 -13.28 -0.04
C TYR A 162 11.89 -12.79 1.30
N ASN A 163 13.07 -12.18 1.29
CA ASN A 163 13.52 -11.39 2.42
C ASN A 163 12.78 -10.04 2.48
N ASN A 164 13.05 -9.25 3.52
CA ASN A 164 12.49 -7.91 3.62
C ASN A 164 13.18 -6.95 2.64
N ARG A 165 12.38 -6.14 1.96
CA ARG A 165 12.88 -5.05 1.11
C ARG A 165 13.58 -3.99 1.95
N THR A 166 14.68 -3.48 1.43
CA THR A 166 15.43 -2.36 2.00
C THR A 166 15.69 -1.31 0.93
N GLN A 167 16.20 -0.14 1.32
CA GLN A 167 16.61 0.90 0.37
C GLN A 167 17.72 0.46 -0.60
N LYS A 168 18.41 -0.64 -0.31
CA LYS A 168 19.48 -1.22 -1.15
C LYS A 168 18.99 -2.38 -2.03
N THR A 169 17.70 -2.72 -1.98
CA THR A 169 17.17 -3.83 -2.77
C THR A 169 17.19 -3.48 -4.25
N MET A 170 18.01 -4.18 -5.03
CA MET A 170 18.10 -4.03 -6.49
C MET A 170 17.09 -4.89 -7.26
N TYR A 171 16.47 -5.88 -6.61
CA TYR A 171 15.48 -6.77 -7.24
C TYR A 171 14.19 -6.04 -7.58
N MET A 172 13.54 -6.44 -8.68
CA MET A 172 12.19 -5.98 -9.04
C MET A 172 11.17 -6.34 -7.96
N PHE A 173 9.98 -5.74 -8.05
CA PHE A 173 8.84 -6.26 -7.30
C PHE A 173 8.44 -7.63 -7.89
N PRO A 174 7.87 -8.54 -7.08
CA PRO A 174 7.41 -9.84 -7.56
C PRO A 174 6.51 -9.71 -8.80
N ASP A 175 6.59 -10.67 -9.71
CA ASP A 175 5.71 -10.67 -10.88
C ASP A 175 4.23 -10.77 -10.47
N LEU A 176 3.38 -10.01 -11.16
CA LEU A 176 1.95 -10.03 -10.91
C LEU A 176 1.33 -11.33 -11.40
N ASN A 177 0.85 -12.16 -10.48
CA ASN A 177 -0.03 -13.28 -10.77
C ASN A 177 -1.45 -12.96 -10.27
N THR A 178 -2.31 -12.53 -11.19
CA THR A 178 -3.67 -12.05 -10.87
C THR A 178 -4.54 -13.14 -10.22
N THR A 179 -4.42 -14.39 -10.68
CA THR A 179 -5.13 -15.54 -10.10
C THR A 179 -4.69 -15.80 -8.67
N ALA A 180 -3.39 -15.80 -8.40
CA ALA A 180 -2.85 -15.99 -7.05
C ALA A 180 -3.31 -14.87 -6.10
N VAL A 181 -3.33 -13.62 -6.58
CA VAL A 181 -3.81 -12.48 -5.79
C VAL A 181 -5.30 -12.61 -5.49
N GLN A 182 -6.12 -12.94 -6.47
CA GLN A 182 -7.55 -13.16 -6.28
C GLN A 182 -7.82 -14.26 -5.24
N ILE A 183 -7.17 -15.42 -5.38
CA ILE A 183 -7.29 -16.53 -4.42
C ILE A 183 -6.87 -16.09 -3.02
N ALA A 184 -5.78 -15.32 -2.90
CA ALA A 184 -5.31 -14.82 -1.61
C ALA A 184 -6.31 -13.86 -0.96
N ILE A 185 -6.84 -12.88 -1.70
CA ILE A 185 -7.84 -11.93 -1.21
C ILE A 185 -9.11 -12.67 -0.77
N GLU A 186 -9.65 -13.56 -1.61
CA GLU A 186 -10.88 -14.32 -1.30
C GLU A 186 -10.70 -15.22 -0.07
N THR A 187 -9.52 -15.83 0.07
CA THR A 187 -9.19 -16.67 1.24
C THR A 187 -9.16 -15.84 2.52
N VAL A 188 -8.51 -14.67 2.49
CA VAL A 188 -8.46 -13.76 3.64
C VAL A 188 -9.87 -13.25 3.98
N GLU A 189 -10.62 -12.80 2.98
CA GLU A 189 -11.99 -12.30 3.15
C GLU A 189 -12.91 -13.36 3.78
N LYS A 190 -12.89 -14.59 3.25
CA LYS A 190 -13.65 -15.72 3.79
C LYS A 190 -13.29 -16.00 5.25
N ASN A 191 -12.00 -15.95 5.60
CA ASN A 191 -11.53 -16.15 6.97
C ASN A 191 -11.99 -15.03 7.91
N LEU A 192 -11.97 -13.78 7.45
CA LEU A 192 -12.54 -12.66 8.19
C LEU A 192 -14.05 -12.89 8.40
N LEU A 193 -14.81 -13.22 7.37
CA LEU A 193 -16.25 -13.49 7.47
C LEU A 193 -16.59 -14.64 8.44
N LYS A 194 -15.82 -15.74 8.41
CA LYS A 194 -15.97 -16.85 9.37
C LYS A 194 -15.79 -16.39 10.81
N LYS A 195 -14.73 -15.63 11.11
CA LYS A 195 -14.51 -15.04 12.45
C LYS A 195 -15.67 -14.13 12.87
N LYS A 196 -16.39 -13.49 11.94
CA LYS A 196 -17.61 -12.71 12.24
C LYS A 196 -18.71 -13.55 12.81
N LYS A 197 -19.06 -14.60 12.06
CA LYS A 197 -20.17 -15.48 12.40
C LYS A 197 -19.94 -16.14 13.76
N LEU A 198 -18.70 -16.53 14.05
CA LEU A 198 -18.34 -17.11 15.34
C LEU A 198 -18.55 -16.14 16.51
N ILE A 199 -18.06 -14.89 16.39
CA ILE A 199 -18.21 -13.88 17.45
C ILE A 199 -19.70 -13.51 17.65
N GLN A 200 -20.45 -13.37 16.56
CA GLN A 200 -21.89 -13.10 16.64
C GLN A 200 -22.67 -14.24 17.30
N GLY A 201 -22.34 -15.50 16.97
CA GLY A 201 -22.92 -16.67 17.62
C GLY A 201 -22.59 -16.73 19.11
N LEU A 202 -21.34 -16.49 19.50
CA LEU A 202 -20.93 -16.40 20.91
C LEU A 202 -21.69 -15.30 21.66
N HIS A 203 -21.86 -14.13 21.06
CA HIS A 203 -22.60 -13.02 21.68
C HIS A 203 -24.08 -13.35 21.85
N MET A 204 -24.71 -14.04 20.88
CA MET A 204 -26.08 -14.53 21.02
C MET A 204 -26.23 -15.56 22.14
N VAL A 205 -25.25 -16.45 22.34
CA VAL A 205 -25.28 -17.46 23.41
C VAL A 205 -25.06 -16.83 24.80
N LEU A 206 -24.28 -15.75 24.90
CA LEU A 206 -23.98 -15.08 26.17
C LEU A 206 -25.06 -14.07 26.62
N MET A 207 -26.08 -13.80 25.79
CA MET A 207 -27.20 -12.91 26.11
C MET A 207 -28.51 -13.66 26.43
N VAL A 208 -28.43 -14.98 26.61
CA VAL A 208 -29.52 -15.87 27.07
C VAL A 208 -29.16 -16.38 28.46
#